data_AF-A0A2P9GWN2-F1
#
_entry.id   AF-A0A2P9GWN2-F1
#
_cell.length_a   1.000
_cell.length_b   1.000
_cell.length_c   1.000
_cell.angle_alpha   90.00
_cell.angle_beta   90.00
_cell.angle_gamma   90.00
#
_symmetry.space_group_name_H-M   'P 1'
#
loop_
_entity.id
_entity.type
_entity.pdbx_description
1 polymer ?
#
loop_
_entity_poly.entity_id
_entity_poly.type
_entity_poly.pdbx_seq_one_letter_code
_entity_poly.pdbx_strand_id
1 'polypeptide(L)' 'MKKLDVDIAFLPVSGTYVMTADEAVQAAKAINPKIAIPMHYGAIVGSEDDAMKFKKALEGQIEVVILQKET' A
#
# COMPACT_ATOMS: atom_id res chain seq x y z
N MET A 1 -5.48 5.96 -15.64
CA MET A 1 -5.68 6.72 -14.38
C MET A 1 -5.25 8.20 -14.46
N LYS A 2 -4.94 8.78 -15.64
CA LYS A 2 -4.62 10.22 -15.73
C LYS A 2 -5.90 11.03 -15.50
N LYS A 3 -6.06 11.61 -14.29
CA LYS A 3 -7.06 12.60 -13.80
C LYS A 3 -7.55 12.36 -12.36
N LEU A 4 -7.01 11.39 -11.63
CA LEU A 4 -7.33 11.25 -10.20
C LEU A 4 -6.45 12.21 -9.39
N ASP A 5 -7.08 13.07 -8.59
CA ASP A 5 -6.43 13.82 -7.52
C ASP A 5 -6.77 13.11 -6.21
N VAL A 6 -5.80 12.38 -5.67
CA VAL A 6 -6.01 11.48 -4.53
C VAL A 6 -5.14 11.92 -3.39
N ASP A 7 -5.76 12.38 -2.31
CA ASP A 7 -5.02 12.69 -1.08
C ASP A 7 -4.52 11.40 -0.41
N ILE A 8 -5.38 10.38 -0.27
CA ILE A 8 -5.05 9.14 0.42
C ILE A 8 -5.56 7.93 -0.36
N ALA A 9 -4.70 6.94 -0.59
CA ALA A 9 -5.08 5.65 -1.17
C ALA A 9 -4.79 4.50 -0.21
N PHE A 10 -5.81 3.71 0.12
CA PHE A 10 -5.64 2.45 0.85
C PHE A 10 -5.47 1.30 -0.15
N LEU A 11 -4.35 0.58 -0.06
CA LEU A 11 -3.99 -0.46 -1.03
C LEU A 11 -3.74 -1.80 -0.33
N PRO A 12 -4.44 -2.88 -0.70
CA PRO A 12 -4.21 -4.20 -0.13
C PRO A 12 -2.89 -4.81 -0.65
N VAL A 13 -2.11 -5.47 0.22
CA VAL A 13 -0.72 -5.89 -0.12
C VAL A 13 -0.38 -7.37 0.13
N SER A 14 -1.33 -8.20 0.60
CA SER A 14 -1.03 -9.57 1.07
C SER A 14 -0.91 -10.65 -0.01
N GLY A 15 -1.19 -10.36 -1.28
CA GLY A 15 -0.96 -11.28 -2.41
C GLY A 15 -1.82 -12.56 -2.49
N THR A 16 -2.58 -12.91 -1.44
CA THR A 16 -3.35 -14.18 -1.44
C THR A 16 -4.66 -14.06 -2.21
N TYR A 17 -5.44 -13.02 -1.91
CA TYR A 17 -6.73 -12.72 -2.55
C TYR A 17 -6.78 -11.32 -3.18
N VAL A 18 -5.66 -10.62 -3.11
CA VAL A 18 -5.47 -9.21 -3.46
C VAL A 18 -4.09 -9.04 -4.09
N MET A 19 -3.72 -7.81 -4.44
CA MET A 19 -2.39 -7.50 -4.95
C MET A 19 -1.30 -7.96 -3.99
N THR A 20 -0.22 -8.49 -4.54
CA THR A 20 1.07 -8.59 -3.87
C THR A 20 1.61 -7.18 -3.57
N ALA A 21 2.60 -7.06 -2.68
CA ALA A 21 3.25 -5.79 -2.41
C ALA A 21 3.79 -5.11 -3.68
N ASP A 22 4.38 -5.87 -4.61
CA ASP A 22 4.94 -5.33 -5.86
C ASP A 22 3.85 -4.83 -6.83
N GLU A 23 2.74 -5.55 -6.94
CA GLU A 23 1.60 -5.11 -7.74
C GLU A 23 0.95 -3.86 -7.14
N ALA A 24 0.85 -3.79 -5.81
CA ALA A 24 0.36 -2.62 -5.11
C ALA A 24 1.29 -1.41 -5.34
N VAL A 25 2.61 -1.59 -5.42
CA VAL A 25 3.56 -0.53 -5.80
C VAL A 25 3.26 0.03 -7.19
N GLN A 26 2.97 -0.84 -8.17
CA GLN A 26 2.59 -0.40 -9.51
C GLN A 26 1.27 0.37 -9.48
N ALA A 27 0.28 -0.11 -8.71
CA ALA A 27 -0.99 0.59 -8.53
C ALA A 27 -0.79 1.96 -7.87
N ALA A 28 0.02 2.05 -6.82
CA ALA A 28 0.33 3.31 -6.14
C ALA A 28 0.97 4.32 -7.10
N LYS A 29 1.92 3.88 -7.94
CA LYS A 29 2.53 4.75 -8.97
C LYS A 29 1.55 5.18 -10.06
N ALA A 30 0.61 4.31 -10.42
CA ALA A 30 -0.42 4.64 -11.42
C ALA A 30 -1.48 5.62 -10.89
N ILE A 31 -1.81 5.53 -9.60
CA ILE A 31 -2.72 6.43 -8.89
C ILE A 31 -2.04 7.76 -8.56
N ASN A 32 -0.77 7.70 -8.14
CA ASN A 32 0.05 8.81 -7.67
C ASN A 32 -0.61 9.65 -6.56
N PRO A 33 -1.01 9.03 -5.42
CA PRO A 33 -1.63 9.74 -4.31
C PRO A 33 -0.61 10.57 -3.52
N LYS A 34 -1.08 11.51 -2.71
CA LYS A 34 -0.20 12.20 -1.74
C LYS A 34 0.30 11.23 -0.66
N ILE A 35 -0.60 10.41 -0.12
CA ILE A 35 -0.30 9.36 0.87
C ILE A 35 -0.86 8.02 0.41
N ALA A 36 -0.07 6.95 0.54
CA ALA A 36 -0.53 5.58 0.40
C ALA A 36 -0.50 4.85 1.75
N ILE A 37 -1.53 4.07 2.04
CA ILE A 37 -1.66 3.29 3.28
C ILE A 37 -1.82 1.81 2.89
N PRO A 38 -0.86 0.93 3.19
CA PRO A 38 -1.04 -0.48 2.97
C PRO A 38 -2.13 -1.01 3.90
N MET A 39 -2.94 -1.96 3.41
CA MET A 39 -3.99 -2.62 4.17
C MET A 39 -4.05 -4.12 3.86
N HIS A 40 -4.98 -4.83 4.52
CA HIS A 40 -5.26 -6.25 4.28
C HIS A 40 -4.03 -7.17 4.44
N TYR A 41 -3.28 -6.98 5.53
CA TYR A 41 -2.18 -7.84 5.97
C TYR A 41 -2.27 -8.08 7.49
N GLY A 42 -1.55 -9.07 8.02
CA GLY A 42 -1.31 -9.23 9.46
C GLY A 42 -2.52 -9.66 10.32
N ALA A 43 -3.64 -10.03 9.71
CA ALA A 43 -4.83 -10.52 10.42
C ALA A 43 -5.10 -12.01 10.16
N ILE A 44 -5.35 -12.38 8.91
CA ILE A 44 -5.63 -13.76 8.47
C ILE A 44 -4.66 -14.18 7.36
N VAL A 45 -4.28 -13.21 6.52
CA VAL A 45 -3.39 -13.39 5.36
C VAL A 45 -2.34 -12.28 5.31
N GLY A 46 -1.19 -12.58 4.72
CA GLY A 46 -0.03 -11.68 4.68
C GLY A 46 0.59 -11.41 6.06
N SER A 47 1.63 -10.61 6.09
CA SER A 47 2.31 -10.19 7.32
C SER A 47 2.64 -8.70 7.30
N GLU A 48 3.11 -8.17 8.43
CA GLU A 48 3.64 -6.80 8.51
C GLU A 48 4.79 -6.55 7.52
N ASP A 49 5.52 -7.60 7.14
CA ASP A 49 6.60 -7.50 6.15
C ASP A 49 6.09 -7.05 4.77
N ASP A 50 4.85 -7.40 4.40
CA ASP A 50 4.26 -6.99 3.12
C ASP A 50 4.03 -5.48 3.09
N ALA A 51 3.55 -4.91 4.21
CA ALA A 51 3.41 -3.47 4.39
C ALA A 51 4.77 -2.76 4.39
N MET A 52 5.78 -3.35 5.03
CA MET A 52 7.14 -2.80 5.07
C MET A 52 7.82 -2.85 3.70
N LYS A 53 7.66 -3.92 2.93
CA LYS A 53 8.15 -4.01 1.54
C LYS A 53 7.50 -2.94 0.67
N PHE A 54 6.18 -2.79 0.75
CA PHE A 54 5.44 -1.76 0.03
C PHE A 54 5.95 -0.35 0.36
N LYS A 55 6.12 -0.03 1.66
CA LYS A 55 6.68 1.24 2.12
C LYS A 55 8.09 1.49 1.57
N LYS A 56 8.98 0.51 1.69
CA LYS A 56 10.37 0.62 1.23
C LYS A 56 10.47 0.83 -0.29
N ALA A 57 9.62 0.15 -1.06
CA ALA A 57 9.64 0.25 -2.52
C ALA A 57 9.18 1.61 -3.08
N LEU A 58 8.44 2.38 -2.28
CA LEU A 58 7.93 3.72 -2.63
C LEU A 58 8.70 4.87 -1.97
N GLU A 59 9.74 4.55 -1.19
CA GLU A 59 10.56 5.55 -0.51
C GLU A 59 11.10 6.59 -1.50
N GLY A 60 10.97 7.87 -1.13
CA GLY A 60 11.35 9.02 -1.96
C GLY A 60 10.42 9.30 -3.15
N GLN A 61 9.36 8.53 -3.37
CA GLN A 61 8.41 8.72 -4.47
C GLN A 61 6.99 9.05 -3.97
N ILE A 62 6.45 8.26 -3.05
CA ILE A 62 5.11 8.41 -2.48
C ILE A 62 5.22 8.27 -0.96
N GLU A 63 4.57 9.15 -0.20
CA GLU A 63 4.55 9.02 1.26
C GLU A 63 3.73 7.79 1.66
N VAL A 64 4.31 6.92 2.47
CA VAL A 64 3.63 5.70 2.95
C VAL A 64 3.51 5.70 4.46
N VAL A 65 2.27 5.66 4.94
CA VAL A 65 1.92 5.60 6.36
C VAL A 65 1.37 4.22 6.70
N ILE A 66 2.04 3.51 7.60
CA ILE A 66 1.58 2.23 8.14
C ILE A 66 0.80 2.55 9.42
N LEU A 67 -0.51 2.32 9.40
CA LEU A 67 -1.37 2.50 10.55
C LEU A 67 -1.29 1.28 11.49
N GLN A 68 -1.27 1.54 12.79
CA GLN A 68 -1.34 0.48 13.79
C GLN A 68 -2.77 -0.04 13.91
N LYS A 69 -2.90 -1.33 14.21
CA LYS A 69 -4.18 -1.94 14.50
C LYS A 69 -4.72 -1.36 15.81
N GLU A 70 -5.99 -0.97 15.80
CA GLU A 70 -6.70 -0.59 17.02
C GLU A 70 -6.81 -1.80 17.95
N THR A 71 -6.50 -1.58 19.23
CA THR A 71 -6.51 -2.60 20.29
C THR A 71 -7.87 -2.71 20.96
#